data_AF-A0A4S4C236-F1
#
_entry.id   AF-A0A4S4C236-F1
#
_cell.length_a   1.000
_cell.length_b   1.000
_cell.length_c   1.000
_cell.angle_alpha   90.00
_cell.angle_beta   90.00
_cell.angle_gamma   90.00
#
_symmetry.space_group_name_H-M   'P 1'
#
loop_
_entity.id
_entity.type
_entity.pdbx_description
1 polymer ?
#
loop_
_entity_poly.entity_id
_entity_poly.type
_entity_poly.pdbx_seq_one_letter_code
_entity_poly.pdbx_strand_id
1 'polypeptide(L)'
;MASKRDQAADTWVNDHLDLYNYAVRIGDSDWQDELLGALSQREEPIRLLSNHLALQELWSRFDSVNRRMLEIYDRIRADRNAIHRQTLQRTVLELKQQRVSISRQIRELIR
;
A
#
# COMPACT_ATOMS: atom_id res chain seq x y z
N MET A 1 -4.99 10.88 -12.51
CA MET A 1 -5.23 9.43 -12.37
C MET A 1 -5.75 9.20 -10.96
N ALA A 2 -6.88 8.51 -10.79
CA ALA A 2 -7.39 8.17 -9.47
C ALA A 2 -6.35 7.34 -8.71
N SER A 3 -6.19 7.58 -7.40
CA SER A 3 -5.29 6.79 -6.58
C SER A 3 -5.80 5.33 -6.54
N LYS A 4 -4.90 4.34 -6.39
CA LYS A 4 -5.31 2.93 -6.16
C LYS A 4 -6.31 2.78 -5.01
N ARG A 5 -6.26 3.72 -4.06
CA ARG A 5 -7.17 3.80 -2.90
C ARG A 5 -8.58 4.22 -3.32
N ASP A 6 -8.70 5.20 -4.19
CA ASP A 6 -9.98 5.70 -4.71
C ASP A 6 -10.67 4.61 -5.54
N GLN A 7 -9.90 3.91 -6.39
CA GLN A 7 -10.42 2.77 -7.17
C GLN A 7 -10.90 1.62 -6.29
N ALA A 8 -10.20 1.32 -5.19
CA ALA A 8 -10.60 0.27 -4.27
C ALA A 8 -11.87 0.64 -3.48
N ALA A 9 -12.03 1.91 -3.11
CA ALA A 9 -13.25 2.43 -2.50
C ALA A 9 -14.44 2.34 -3.47
N ASP A 10 -14.25 2.77 -4.72
CA ASP A 10 -15.27 2.70 -5.77
C ASP A 10 -15.68 1.25 -6.04
N THR A 11 -14.71 0.34 -6.11
CA THR A 11 -14.97 -1.11 -6.29
C THR A 11 -15.79 -1.65 -5.14
N TRP A 12 -15.42 -1.35 -3.89
CA TRP A 12 -16.17 -1.81 -2.72
C TRP A 12 -17.62 -1.32 -2.72
N VAL A 13 -17.85 -0.05 -3.08
CA VAL A 13 -19.21 0.51 -3.19
C VAL A 13 -19.99 -0.15 -4.31
N ASN A 14 -19.39 -0.31 -5.49
CA ASN A 14 -20.04 -0.95 -6.63
C ASN A 14 -20.41 -2.41 -6.32
N ASP A 15 -19.51 -3.17 -5.70
CA ASP A 15 -19.77 -4.55 -5.29
C ASP A 15 -20.96 -4.64 -4.32
N HIS A 16 -21.06 -3.71 -3.35
CA HIS A 16 -22.19 -3.67 -2.42
C HIS A 16 -23.51 -3.25 -3.10
N LEU A 17 -23.45 -2.36 -4.08
CA LEU A 17 -24.63 -1.98 -4.87
C LEU A 17 -25.09 -3.15 -5.75
N ASP A 18 -24.18 -3.91 -6.33
CA ASP A 18 -24.50 -5.11 -7.12
C ASP A 18 -25.16 -6.19 -6.26
N LEU A 19 -24.65 -6.42 -5.04
CA LEU A 19 -25.27 -7.31 -4.06
C LEU A 19 -26.67 -6.83 -3.65
N TYR A 20 -26.84 -5.52 -3.43
CA TYR A 20 -28.13 -4.95 -3.07
C TYR A 20 -29.16 -5.14 -4.19
N ASN A 21 -28.76 -4.85 -5.43
CA ASN A 21 -29.60 -5.08 -6.61
C ASN A 21 -29.99 -6.56 -6.76
N TYR A 22 -29.08 -7.46 -6.42
CA TYR A 22 -29.38 -8.90 -6.42
C TYR A 22 -30.35 -9.29 -5.29
N ALA A 23 -30.17 -8.78 -4.07
CA ALA A 23 -31.07 -8.99 -2.93
C ALA A 23 -32.50 -8.50 -3.23
N VAL A 24 -32.62 -7.31 -3.83
CA VAL A 24 -33.89 -6.76 -4.34
C VAL A 24 -34.54 -7.72 -5.34
N ARG A 25 -33.76 -8.28 -6.27
CA ARG A 25 -34.28 -9.18 -7.31
C ARG A 25 -34.83 -10.49 -6.75
N ILE A 26 -34.24 -11.00 -5.67
CA ILE A 26 -34.70 -12.25 -5.03
C ILE A 26 -35.73 -12.00 -3.93
N GLY A 27 -36.05 -10.74 -3.63
CA GLY A 27 -37.04 -10.36 -2.61
C GLY A 27 -36.57 -10.55 -1.17
N ASP A 28 -35.26 -10.62 -0.94
CA ASP A 28 -34.68 -10.81 0.38
C ASP A 28 -34.56 -9.45 1.09
N SER A 29 -35.57 -9.10 1.88
CA SER A 29 -35.65 -7.82 2.58
C SER A 29 -34.66 -7.72 3.74
N ASP A 30 -34.41 -8.82 4.45
CA ASP A 30 -33.46 -8.84 5.57
C ASP A 30 -32.03 -8.55 5.06
N TRP A 31 -31.67 -9.14 3.92
CA TRP A 31 -30.38 -8.91 3.30
C TRP A 31 -30.25 -7.50 2.69
N GLN A 32 -31.34 -6.93 2.16
CA GLN A 32 -31.36 -5.52 1.71
C GLN A 32 -31.04 -4.56 2.86
N ASP A 33 -31.68 -4.74 4.02
CA ASP A 33 -31.47 -3.91 5.20
C ASP A 33 -30.05 -4.04 5.76
N GLU A 34 -29.48 -5.25 5.75
CA GLU A 34 -28.08 -5.50 6.11
C GLU A 34 -27.12 -4.72 5.20
N LEU A 35 -27.32 -4.79 3.88
CA LEU A 35 -26.48 -4.11 2.88
C LEU A 35 -26.60 -2.58 2.98
N LEU A 36 -27.80 -2.04 3.23
CA LEU A 36 -27.99 -0.61 3.49
C LEU A 36 -27.30 -0.17 4.78
N GLY A 37 -27.35 -1.00 5.82
CA GLY A 37 -26.61 -0.76 7.06
C GLY A 37 -25.10 -0.69 6.81
N ALA A 38 -24.55 -1.64 6.06
CA ALA A 38 -23.14 -1.69 5.69
C ALA A 38 -22.72 -0.48 4.84
N LEU A 39 -23.53 -0.10 3.83
CA LEU A 39 -23.28 1.08 3.00
C LEU A 39 -23.33 2.39 3.80
N SER A 40 -24.19 2.47 4.82
CA SER A 40 -24.28 3.63 5.70
C SER A 40 -23.06 3.76 6.62
N GLN A 41 -22.35 2.65 6.89
CA GLN A 41 -21.13 2.59 7.70
C GLN A 41 -19.85 2.41 6.86
N ARG A 42 -19.91 2.72 5.55
CA ARG A 42 -18.82 2.49 4.58
C ARG A 42 -17.49 3.17 4.88
N GLU A 43 -17.49 4.23 5.69
CA GLU A 43 -16.28 5.00 5.99
C GLU A 43 -15.20 4.13 6.62
N GLU A 44 -15.58 3.24 7.55
CA GLU A 44 -14.62 2.40 8.27
C GLU A 44 -14.01 1.31 7.37
N PRO A 45 -14.79 0.48 6.64
CA PRO A 45 -14.25 -0.47 5.67
C PRO A 45 -13.36 0.18 4.60
N ILE A 46 -13.78 1.32 4.04
CA ILE A 46 -13.00 2.05 3.02
C ILE A 46 -11.69 2.55 3.63
N ARG A 47 -11.70 3.09 4.85
CA ARG A 47 -10.50 3.53 5.56
C ARG A 47 -9.54 2.37 5.80
N LEU A 48 -10.03 1.22 6.27
CA LEU A 48 -9.22 0.03 6.50
C LEU A 48 -8.59 -0.48 5.20
N LEU A 49 -9.36 -0.54 4.11
CA LEU A 49 -8.88 -0.92 2.79
C LEU A 49 -7.79 0.04 2.27
N SER A 50 -8.03 1.34 2.42
CA SER A 50 -7.08 2.39 2.04
C SER A 50 -5.76 2.30 2.82
N ASN A 51 -5.84 2.09 4.14
CA ASN A 51 -4.67 1.89 5.00
C ASN A 51 -3.92 0.61 4.65
N HIS A 52 -4.63 -0.48 4.37
CA HIS A 52 -4.02 -1.74 3.95
C HIS A 52 -3.23 -1.58 2.65
N LEU A 53 -3.81 -0.93 1.63
CA LEU A 53 -3.14 -0.66 0.37
C LEU A 53 -1.93 0.28 0.55
N ALA A 54 -2.06 1.30 1.38
CA ALA A 54 -0.96 2.20 1.71
C ALA A 54 0.21 1.44 2.37
N LEU A 55 -0.10 0.55 3.30
CA LEU A 55 0.89 -0.26 4.01
C LEU A 55 1.60 -1.24 3.05
N GLN A 56 0.85 -1.92 2.17
CA GLN A 56 1.42 -2.78 1.14
C GLN A 56 2.38 -2.03 0.21
N GLU A 57 2.01 -0.82 -0.23
CA GLU A 57 2.87 0.01 -1.06
C GLU A 57 4.17 0.41 -0.33
N LEU A 58 4.07 0.80 0.94
CA LEU A 58 5.24 1.14 1.74
C LEU A 58 6.17 -0.07 1.95
N TRP A 59 5.63 -1.25 2.23
CA TRP A 59 6.44 -2.47 2.35
C TRP A 59 7.14 -2.82 1.04
N SER A 60 6.42 -2.75 -0.09
CA SER A 60 7.02 -2.97 -1.41
C SER A 60 8.18 -2.00 -1.70
N ARG A 61 8.01 -0.71 -1.34
CA ARG A 61 9.08 0.29 -1.46
C ARG A 61 10.24 0.01 -0.52
N PHE A 62 9.96 -0.39 0.72
CA PHE A 62 10.97 -0.76 1.71
C PHE A 62 11.84 -1.92 1.21
N ASP A 63 11.21 -2.96 0.66
CA ASP A 63 11.88 -4.13 0.10
C ASP A 63 12.73 -3.76 -1.12
N SER A 64 12.20 -2.92 -2.01
CA SER A 64 12.95 -2.41 -3.17
C SER A 64 14.21 -1.66 -2.76
N VAL A 65 14.10 -0.75 -1.77
CA VAL A 65 15.25 -0.02 -1.21
C VAL A 65 16.28 -1.00 -0.63
N ASN A 66 15.84 -2.01 0.13
CA ASN A 66 16.74 -3.00 0.71
C ASN A 66 17.45 -3.85 -0.35
N ARG A 67 16.74 -4.34 -1.36
CA ARG A 67 17.34 -5.08 -2.48
C ARG A 67 18.39 -4.24 -3.18
N ARG A 68 18.08 -2.97 -3.47
CA ARG A 68 19.02 -2.05 -4.10
C ARG A 68 20.26 -1.80 -3.24
N MET A 69 20.09 -1.67 -1.92
CA MET A 69 21.23 -1.56 -1.00
C MET A 69 22.12 -2.81 -1.05
N LEU A 70 21.54 -4.01 -1.05
CA LEU A 70 22.29 -5.27 -1.17
C LEU A 70 23.10 -5.33 -2.47
N GLU A 71 22.46 -5.03 -3.61
CA GLU A 71 23.15 -4.95 -4.91
C GLU A 71 24.34 -4.00 -4.89
N ILE A 72 24.19 -2.83 -4.25
CA ILE A 72 25.26 -1.85 -4.16
C ILE A 72 26.38 -2.33 -3.24
N TYR A 73 26.07 -3.00 -2.13
CA TYR A 73 27.10 -3.58 -1.27
C TYR A 73 27.91 -4.66 -2.00
N ASP A 74 27.25 -5.50 -2.79
CA ASP A 74 27.94 -6.52 -3.60
C ASP A 74 28.86 -5.87 -4.65
N ARG A 75 28.40 -4.78 -5.29
CA ARG A 75 29.24 -4.00 -6.22
C ARG A 75 30.44 -3.36 -5.51
N ILE A 76 30.25 -2.77 -4.33
CA ILE A 76 31.35 -2.17 -3.54
C ILE A 76 32.42 -3.22 -3.21
N ARG A 77 32.01 -4.45 -2.90
CA ARG A 77 32.93 -5.57 -2.60
C ARG A 77 33.72 -6.04 -3.82
N ALA A 78 33.08 -6.04 -5.00
CA ALA A 78 33.71 -6.47 -6.25
C ALA A 78 34.56 -5.39 -6.93
N ASP A 79 34.26 -4.10 -6.69
CA ASP A 79 34.88 -2.99 -7.41
C ASP A 79 36.26 -2.62 -6.83
N ARG A 80 37.29 -2.61 -7.69
CA ARG A 80 38.66 -2.22 -7.35
C ARG A 80 38.90 -0.71 -7.46
N ASN A 81 38.03 0.04 -8.13
CA ASN A 81 38.13 1.48 -8.32
C ASN A 81 37.62 2.26 -7.09
N ALA A 82 38.52 3.02 -6.46
CA ALA A 82 38.21 3.80 -5.25
C ALA A 82 37.15 4.90 -5.48
N ILE A 83 37.17 5.56 -6.63
CA ILE A 83 36.23 6.64 -6.97
C ILE A 83 34.82 6.05 -7.15
N HIS A 84 34.70 4.94 -7.87
CA HIS A 84 33.41 4.26 -8.04
C HIS A 84 32.86 3.75 -6.71
N ARG A 85 33.71 3.16 -5.84
CA ARG A 85 33.29 2.76 -4.48
C ARG A 85 32.76 3.94 -3.68
N GLN A 86 33.39 5.11 -3.77
CA GLN A 86 32.93 6.31 -3.06
C GLN A 86 31.54 6.78 -3.55
N THR A 87 31.30 6.76 -4.86
CA THR A 87 29.98 7.07 -5.45
C THR A 87 28.92 6.08 -4.96
N LEU A 88 29.23 4.77 -4.97
CA LEU A 88 28.33 3.74 -4.48
C LEU A 88 28.00 3.91 -2.99
N GLN A 89 28.98 4.30 -2.17
CA GLN A 89 28.77 4.59 -0.74
C GLN A 89 27.81 5.77 -0.54
N ARG A 90 27.92 6.82 -1.36
CA ARG A 90 26.99 7.96 -1.32
C ARG A 90 25.56 7.52 -1.64
N THR A 91 25.37 6.70 -2.68
CA THR A 91 24.05 6.14 -3.00
C THR A 91 23.46 5.31 -1.86
N VAL A 92 24.28 4.53 -1.15
CA VAL A 92 23.83 3.77 0.04
C VAL A 92 23.34 4.70 1.14
N LEU A 93 23.98 5.86 1.36
CA LEU A 93 23.54 6.83 2.37
C LEU A 93 22.16 7.41 2.02
N GLU A 94 21.93 7.73 0.75
CA GLU A 94 20.63 8.21 0.27
C GLU A 94 19.54 7.14 0.45
N LEU A 95 19.83 5.89 0.10
CA LEU A 95 18.91 4.76 0.29
C LEU A 95 18.62 4.51 1.78
N LYS A 96 19.60 4.68 2.68
CA LYS A 96 19.37 4.58 4.13
C LYS A 96 18.36 5.64 4.61
N GLN A 97 18.48 6.88 4.12
CA GLN A 97 17.52 7.94 4.46
C GLN A 97 16.12 7.62 3.97
N GLN A 98 16.00 7.12 2.72
CA GLN A 98 14.71 6.67 2.18
C GLN A 98 14.11 5.54 3.02
N ARG A 99 14.91 4.55 3.40
CA ARG A 99 14.47 3.42 4.25
C ARG A 99 13.93 3.90 5.60
N VAL A 100 14.61 4.85 6.25
CA VAL A 100 14.18 5.43 7.53
C VAL A 100 12.86 6.18 7.36
N SER A 101 12.70 6.96 6.29
CA SER A 101 11.46 7.67 5.99
C SER A 101 10.28 6.71 5.78
N ILE A 102 10.47 5.65 4.99
CA ILE A 102 9.45 4.62 4.76
C ILE A 102 9.10 3.89 6.07
N SER A 103 10.10 3.54 6.88
CA SER A 103 9.88 2.91 8.19
C SER A 103 9.04 3.77 9.13
N ARG A 104 9.20 5.10 9.06
CA ARG A 104 8.40 6.03 9.85
C ARG A 104 6.94 6.03 9.39
N GLN A 105 6.71 6.10 8.07
CA GLN A 105 5.36 6.06 7.49
C GLN A 105 4.63 4.73 7.81
N ILE A 106 5.34 3.61 7.78
CA ILE A 106 4.81 2.30 8.19
C ILE A 106 4.35 2.35 9.65
N ARG A 107 5.16 2.88 10.56
CA ARG A 107 4.80 3.00 11.99
C ARG A 107 3.60 3.92 12.22
N GLU A 108 3.48 4.98 11.44
CA GLU A 108 2.35 5.93 11.54
C GLU A 108 1.02 5.28 11.11
N LEU A 109 1.04 4.33 10.17
CA LEU A 109 -0.16 3.64 9.70
C LEU A 109 -0.57 2.41 10.52
N ILE A 110 0.35 1.85 11.32
CA ILE A 110 0.08 0.68 12.18
C ILE A 110 -0.43 1.10 13.57
N ARG A 111 -0.18 2.35 13.98
CA ARG A 111 -0.55 2.89 15.29
C ARG A 111 -2.04 3.18 15.39
#